data_AF-A0A9D7A004-F1
#
_entry.id   AF-A0A9D7A004-F1
#
_cell.length_a   1.000
_cell.length_b   1.000
_cell.length_c   1.000
_cell.angle_alpha   90.00
_cell.angle_beta   90.00
_cell.angle_gamma   90.00
#
_symmetry.space_group_name_H-M   'P 1'
#
loop_
_entity.id
_entity.type
_entity.pdbx_description
1 polymer ?
#
loop_
_entity_poly.entity_id
_entity_poly.type
_entity_poly.pdbx_seq_one_letter_code
_entity_poly.pdbx_strand_id
1 'polypeptide(L)' 'MTTITITLPDERLRELKETAFQLKVSPEELVRVSIEELLTRPTDAFQRAVGYVLKKNAELYERLA' A
#
# COMPACT_ATOMS: atom_id res chain seq x y z
N MET A 1 -19.37 -11.22 2.44
CA MET A 1 -18.19 -11.42 3.30
C MET A 1 -17.61 -12.77 2.94
N THR A 2 -16.31 -12.83 2.65
CA THR A 2 -15.60 -14.05 2.28
C THR A 2 -14.46 -14.24 3.27
N THR A 3 -14.28 -15.46 3.79
CA THR A 3 -13.19 -15.77 4.72
C THR A 3 -11.96 -16.22 3.94
N ILE A 4 -10.81 -15.64 4.27
CA ILE A 4 -9.51 -16.06 3.73
C ILE A 4 -8.71 -16.64 4.90
N THR A 5 -8.29 -17.90 4.79
CA THR A 5 -7.41 -18.54 5.77
C THR A 5 -5.97 -18.42 5.27
N ILE A 6 -5.10 -17.85 6.11
CA ILE A 6 -3.67 -17.68 5.81
C ILE A 6 -2.83 -18.42 6.84
N THR A 7 -1.82 -19.14 6.38
CA THR A 7 -0.82 -19.75 7.25
C THR A 7 0.34 -18.76 7.42
N LEU A 8 0.63 -18.39 8.66
CA LEU A 8 1.72 -17.48 9.01
C LEU A 8 2.72 -18.22 9.90
N PRO A 9 4.03 -17.99 9.74
CA PRO A 9 5.01 -18.43 10.72
C PRO A 9 4.71 -17.83 12.10
N ASP A 10 4.94 -18.58 13.16
CA ASP A 10 4.62 -18.17 14.54
C ASP A 10 5.26 -16.82 14.92
N GLU A 11 6.47 -16.55 14.43
CA GLU A 11 7.20 -15.30 14.67
C GLU A 11 6.45 -14.09 14.07
N ARG A 12 5.95 -14.22 12.83
CA ARG A 12 5.17 -13.16 12.17
C ARG A 12 3.81 -12.96 12.82
N LEU A 13 3.20 -14.04 13.32
CA LEU A 13 1.97 -13.94 14.09
C LEU A 13 2.18 -13.17 15.41
N ARG A 14 3.33 -13.35 16.07
CA ARG A 14 3.69 -12.58 17.27
C ARG A 14 3.87 -11.10 16.96
N GLU A 15 4.67 -10.77 15.95
CA GLU A 15 4.86 -9.38 15.50
C GLU A 15 3.52 -8.69 15.16
N LEU A 16 2.62 -9.40 14.45
CA LEU A 16 1.29 -8.89 14.12
C LEU A 16 0.46 -8.61 15.36
N LYS A 17 0.47 -9.53 16.34
CA LYS A 17 -0.26 -9.36 17.61
C LYS A 17 0.28 -8.20 18.44
N GLU A 18 1.58 -8.03 18.50
CA GLU A 18 2.22 -6.90 19.19
C GLU A 18 1.87 -5.57 18.54
N THR A 19 1.92 -5.50 17.20
CA THR A 19 1.55 -4.30 16.44
C THR A 19 0.07 -3.96 16.63
N ALA A 20 -0.81 -4.96 16.56
CA ALA A 20 -2.24 -4.79 16.79
C ALA A 20 -2.52 -4.31 18.23
N PHE A 21 -1.83 -4.87 19.22
CA PHE A 21 -1.93 -4.46 20.61
C PHE A 21 -1.53 -2.99 20.83
N GLN A 22 -0.41 -2.56 20.24
CA GLN A 22 0.04 -1.15 20.31
C GLN A 22 -0.98 -0.19 19.69
N LEU A 23 -1.59 -0.60 18.57
CA LEU A 23 -2.61 0.17 17.86
C LEU A 23 -4.02 0.02 18.48
N LYS A 24 -4.18 -0.79 19.53
CA LYS A 24 -5.45 -1.11 20.19
C LYS A 24 -6.53 -1.64 19.23
N VAL A 25 -6.11 -2.42 18.24
CA VAL A 25 -6.98 -3.10 17.28
C VAL A 25 -6.78 -4.61 17.37
N SER A 26 -7.69 -5.38 16.77
CA SER A 26 -7.48 -6.83 16.66
C SER A 26 -6.49 -7.14 15.53
N PRO A 27 -5.75 -8.27 15.61
CA PRO A 27 -4.86 -8.69 14.51
C PRO A 27 -5.61 -8.85 13.18
N GLU A 28 -6.85 -9.34 13.21
CA GLU A 28 -7.71 -9.51 12.03
C GLU A 28 -8.10 -8.15 11.43
N GLU A 29 -8.42 -7.18 12.29
CA GLU A 29 -8.72 -5.80 11.89
C GLU A 29 -7.51 -5.15 11.22
N LEU A 30 -6.32 -5.31 11.83
CA LEU A 30 -5.07 -4.79 11.30
C LEU A 30 -4.74 -5.39 9.92
N VAL A 31 -4.92 -6.70 9.75
CA VAL A 31 -4.72 -7.38 8.46
C VAL A 31 -5.72 -6.90 7.43
N ARG A 32 -7.00 -6.75 7.80
CA ARG A 32 -8.04 -6.25 6.89
C ARG A 32 -7.72 -4.86 6.39
N VAL A 33 -7.44 -3.92 7.29
CA VAL A 33 -7.08 -2.53 6.95
C VAL A 33 -5.80 -2.50 6.12
N SER A 34 -4.81 -3.34 6.43
CA SER A 34 -3.57 -3.42 5.65
C SER A 34 -3.80 -3.93 4.22
N ILE A 35 -4.70 -4.90 4.03
CA ILE A 35 -5.09 -5.40 2.71
C ILE A 35 -5.90 -4.34 1.96
N GLU A 36 -6.84 -3.68 2.64
CA GLU A 36 -7.61 -2.57 2.07
C GLU A 36 -6.67 -1.43 1.67
N GLU A 37 -5.70 -1.05 2.50
CA GLU A 37 -4.68 -0.05 2.16
C GLU A 37 -3.81 -0.52 0.99
N LEU A 38 -3.39 -1.80 0.95
CA LEU A 38 -2.61 -2.35 -0.16
C LEU A 38 -3.39 -2.30 -1.49
N LEU A 39 -4.69 -2.58 -1.45
CA LEU A 39 -5.58 -2.56 -2.62
C LEU A 39 -5.99 -1.13 -3.00
N THR A 40 -6.07 -0.23 -2.03
CA THR A 40 -6.44 1.19 -2.20
C THR A 40 -5.21 2.05 -2.49
N ARG A 41 -3.99 1.54 -2.24
CA ARG A 41 -2.73 2.18 -2.59
C ARG A 41 -2.74 2.39 -4.09
N PRO A 42 -2.66 3.64 -4.53
CA PRO A 42 -2.98 3.95 -5.90
C PRO A 42 -1.76 3.59 -6.76
N THR A 43 -1.91 2.51 -7.53
CA THR A 43 -1.29 2.42 -8.86
C THR A 43 -1.48 3.76 -9.62
N ASP A 44 -2.56 4.49 -9.32
CA ASP A 44 -2.87 5.82 -9.86
C ASP A 44 -2.04 7.02 -9.34
N ALA A 45 -1.58 7.07 -8.08
CA ALA A 45 -0.80 8.24 -7.63
C ALA A 45 0.64 8.15 -8.12
N PHE A 46 1.15 6.93 -8.24
CA PHE A 46 2.41 6.65 -8.92
C PHE A 46 2.29 6.92 -10.43
N GLN A 47 1.22 6.46 -11.11
CA GLN A 47 1.02 6.78 -12.53
C GLN A 47 0.79 8.27 -12.81
N ARG A 48 0.07 9.00 -11.94
CA ARG A 48 -0.12 10.46 -12.11
C ARG A 48 1.16 11.25 -11.88
N ALA A 49 1.99 10.87 -10.91
CA ALA A 49 3.29 11.51 -10.70
C ALA A 49 4.25 11.25 -11.87
N VAL A 50 4.27 10.03 -12.40
CA VAL A 50 5.06 9.66 -13.59
C VAL A 50 4.56 10.42 -14.83
N GLY A 51 3.25 10.53 -15.04
CA GLY A 51 2.67 11.32 -16.13
C GLY A 51 3.00 12.82 -16.03
N TYR A 52 3.04 13.38 -14.82
CA TYR A 52 3.38 14.78 -14.59
C TYR A 52 4.86 15.09 -14.83
N VAL A 53 5.78 14.21 -14.38
CA VAL A 53 7.23 14.37 -14.59
C VAL A 53 7.62 14.13 -16.05
N LEU A 54 7.04 13.13 -16.73
CA LEU A 54 7.28 12.88 -18.14
C LEU A 54 6.72 14.00 -19.04
N LYS A 55 5.53 14.54 -18.73
CA LYS A 55 4.95 15.67 -19.47
C LYS A 55 5.77 16.95 -19.28
N LYS A 56 6.29 17.22 -18.07
CA LYS A 56 7.16 18.38 -17.82
C LYS A 56 8.51 18.30 -18.52
N ASN A 57 9.09 17.12 -18.66
CA ASN A 57 10.36 16.95 -19.38
C ASN A 57 10.19 17.06 -20.89
N ALA A 58 9.07 16.61 -21.46
CA ALA A 58 8.80 16.75 -22.90
C ALA A 58 8.69 18.23 -23.34
N GLU A 59 8.03 19.09 -22.55
CA GLU A 59 7.91 20.54 -22.83
C GLU A 59 9.25 21.29 -22.78
N LEU A 60 10.22 20.81 -22.02
CA LEU A 60 11.56 21.42 -21.94
C LEU A 60 12.43 21.06 -23.14
N TYR A 61 12.28 19.86 -23.71
CA TYR A 61 13.00 19.46 -24.94
C TYR A 61 12.43 20.12 -26.20
N GLU A 62 11.13 20.43 -26.23
CA GLU A 62 10.47 21.07 -27.40
C GLU A 62 10.81 22.56 -27.55
N ARG A 63 11.30 23.22 -26.48
CA ARG A 63 11.71 24.64 -26.50
C ARG A 63 13.19 24.86 -26.76
N LEU A 64 13.95 23.79 -26.99
CA LEU A 64 15.39 23.85 -27.26
C LEU A 64 15.76 23.37 -28.68
N ALA A 65 14.76 23.14 -29.55
CA ALA A 65 14.94 22.79 -30.96
C ALA A 65 14.44 23.92 -31.87
#